data_AF-A0A5J4PKE4-F1
#
_entry.id   AF-A0A5J4PKE4-F1
#
_cell.length_a   1.000
_cell.length_b   1.000
_cell.length_c   1.000
_cell.angle_alpha   90.00
_cell.angle_beta   90.00
_cell.angle_gamma   90.00
#
_symmetry.space_group_name_H-M   'P 1'
#
loop_
_entity.id
_entity.type
_entity.pdbx_description
1 polymer ?
#
loop_
_entity_poly.entity_id
_entity_poly.type
_entity_poly.pdbx_seq_one_letter_code
_entity_poly.pdbx_strand_id
1 'polypeptide(L)'
;MKTYVTLFLFLISGTICSQEKTFYVNPMIGTVKMGHTFPGACVPHGLVQLSPDTDTVPHNVDRVYQADAYRYCAGYQYEDKTIVGFSHTHLSGTGHSDLGDILIMPVTGDVKFNPGTADNLESGYRSRFSHNTEISRPGYYEVCLDDYRVKAQLTATERTGVHRYTFPSDEMQR
;
A
#
# COMPACT_ATOMS: atom_id res chain seq x y z
N MET A 1 40.90 -46.64 -46.37
CA MET A 1 40.90 -45.45 -45.50
C MET A 1 39.45 -45.05 -45.25
N LYS A 2 38.93 -45.24 -44.04
CA LYS A 2 37.58 -44.79 -43.64
C LYS A 2 37.77 -43.70 -42.60
N THR A 3 37.41 -42.48 -42.96
CA THR A 3 37.52 -41.30 -42.08
C THR A 3 36.22 -41.17 -41.29
N TYR A 4 36.27 -41.37 -39.97
CA TYR A 4 35.12 -41.10 -39.11
C TYR A 4 35.19 -39.64 -38.64
N VAL A 5 34.16 -38.86 -38.97
CA VAL A 5 34.00 -37.49 -38.48
C VAL A 5 33.13 -37.55 -37.23
N THR A 6 33.73 -37.35 -36.06
CA THR A 6 33.02 -37.26 -34.79
C THR A 6 32.52 -35.83 -34.61
N LEU A 7 31.20 -35.64 -34.70
CA LEU A 7 30.55 -34.35 -34.45
C LEU A 7 30.45 -34.11 -32.93
N PHE A 8 31.22 -33.17 -32.40
CA PHE A 8 31.16 -32.76 -31.01
C PHE A 8 30.00 -31.78 -30.82
N LEU A 9 28.87 -32.25 -30.27
CA LEU A 9 27.74 -31.39 -29.92
C LEU A 9 28.09 -30.58 -28.66
N PHE A 10 28.41 -29.31 -28.81
CA PHE A 10 28.55 -28.39 -27.68
C PHE A 10 27.15 -28.11 -27.11
N LEU A 11 26.83 -28.74 -25.98
CA LEU A 11 25.66 -28.42 -25.16
C LEU A 11 25.85 -27.03 -24.56
N ILE A 12 25.36 -26.00 -25.25
CA ILE A 12 25.20 -24.65 -24.70
C ILE A 12 24.13 -24.75 -23.62
N SER A 13 24.54 -24.93 -22.37
CA SER A 13 23.67 -24.73 -21.21
C SER A 13 23.40 -23.23 -21.08
N GLY A 14 22.45 -22.74 -21.87
CA GLY A 14 21.89 -21.41 -21.66
C GLY A 14 21.11 -21.43 -20.36
N THR A 15 21.57 -20.69 -19.36
CA THR A 15 20.72 -20.32 -18.22
C THR A 15 19.56 -19.50 -18.75
N ILE A 16 18.39 -20.13 -18.86
CA ILE A 16 17.13 -19.44 -19.14
C ILE A 16 16.82 -18.60 -17.90
N CYS A 17 17.19 -17.32 -17.93
CA CYS A 17 16.75 -16.38 -16.92
C CYS A 17 15.27 -16.10 -17.19
N SER A 18 14.38 -16.59 -16.32
CA SER A 18 12.97 -16.24 -16.36
C SER A 18 12.82 -14.73 -16.17
N GLN A 19 12.10 -14.04 -17.05
CA GLN A 19 11.83 -12.61 -16.88
C GLN A 19 10.96 -12.41 -15.63
N GLU A 20 11.42 -11.58 -14.71
CA GLU A 20 10.65 -11.17 -13.55
C GLU A 20 9.65 -10.07 -13.98
N LYS A 21 8.48 -10.49 -14.48
CA LYS A 21 7.48 -9.59 -15.09
C LYS A 21 6.88 -8.56 -14.11
N THR A 22 7.03 -8.77 -12.81
CA THR A 22 6.52 -7.88 -11.76
C THR A 22 7.14 -6.48 -11.83
N PHE A 23 8.36 -6.35 -12.36
CA PHE A 23 9.03 -5.05 -12.54
C PHE A 23 8.30 -4.09 -13.50
N TYR A 24 7.44 -4.60 -14.38
CA TYR A 24 6.66 -3.76 -15.29
C TYR A 24 5.43 -3.13 -14.63
N VAL A 25 5.05 -3.59 -13.44
CA VAL A 25 3.84 -3.14 -12.76
C VAL A 25 4.18 -1.99 -11.82
N ASN A 26 3.51 -0.86 -12.02
CA ASN A 26 3.53 0.28 -11.09
C ASN A 26 2.13 0.46 -10.47
N PRO A 27 1.90 0.01 -9.22
CA PRO A 27 0.58 0.14 -8.59
C PRO A 27 0.17 1.58 -8.26
N MET A 28 1.08 2.56 -8.35
CA MET A 28 0.73 3.97 -8.18
C MET A 28 -0.08 4.52 -9.36
N ILE A 29 -0.07 3.87 -10.53
CA ILE A 29 -0.85 4.32 -11.68
C ILE A 29 -2.34 4.18 -11.37
N GLY A 30 -3.08 5.28 -11.46
CA GLY A 30 -4.52 5.34 -11.15
C GLY A 30 -4.87 5.78 -9.73
N THR A 31 -3.87 6.00 -8.86
CA THR A 31 -4.07 6.41 -7.46
C THR A 31 -4.33 7.91 -7.27
N VAL A 32 -4.34 8.67 -8.36
CA VAL A 32 -4.59 10.13 -8.36
C VAL A 32 -5.91 10.43 -9.04
N LYS A 33 -6.66 11.41 -8.50
CA LYS A 33 -7.95 11.85 -9.04
C LYS A 33 -8.92 10.66 -9.16
N MET A 34 -9.41 10.39 -10.37
CA MET A 34 -10.59 9.54 -10.61
C MET A 34 -10.26 8.12 -11.11
N GLY A 35 -9.00 7.69 -10.99
CA GLY A 35 -8.65 6.30 -11.29
C GLY A 35 -9.12 5.34 -10.20
N HIS A 36 -9.09 5.79 -8.94
CA HIS A 36 -9.55 5.06 -7.77
C HIS A 36 -8.93 3.65 -7.65
N THR A 37 -7.64 3.53 -7.93
CA THR A 37 -6.87 2.32 -7.58
C THR A 37 -6.16 2.53 -6.23
N PHE A 38 -5.70 1.44 -5.63
CA PHE A 38 -4.95 1.46 -4.37
C PHE A 38 -3.51 0.95 -4.59
N PRO A 39 -2.50 1.48 -3.86
CA PRO A 39 -1.10 1.06 -4.01
C PRO A 39 -0.71 -0.12 -3.10
N GLY A 40 -1.63 -0.60 -2.26
CA GLY A 40 -1.41 -1.66 -1.29
C GLY A 40 -1.03 -3.04 -1.84
N ALA A 41 -0.68 -3.92 -0.92
CA ALA A 41 -0.33 -5.30 -1.21
C ALA A 41 -1.58 -6.18 -1.39
N CYS A 42 -1.65 -6.86 -2.54
CA CYS A 42 -2.58 -7.95 -2.78
C CYS A 42 -1.94 -9.01 -3.69
N VAL A 43 -2.44 -10.24 -3.62
CA VAL A 43 -2.21 -11.27 -4.65
C VAL A 43 -3.29 -11.19 -5.72
N PRO A 44 -3.08 -11.75 -6.93
CA PRO A 44 -4.13 -11.81 -7.94
C PRO A 44 -5.41 -12.43 -7.38
N HIS A 45 -6.53 -11.71 -7.48
CA HIS A 45 -7.85 -12.12 -6.98
C HIS A 45 -7.93 -12.38 -5.46
N GLY A 46 -6.97 -11.86 -4.68
CA GLY A 46 -7.01 -11.93 -3.22
C GLY A 46 -8.18 -11.15 -2.63
N LEU A 47 -8.76 -11.70 -1.56
CA LEU A 47 -9.78 -11.03 -0.74
C LEU A 47 -9.17 -9.89 0.07
N VAL A 48 -7.95 -10.07 0.58
CA VAL A 48 -7.24 -9.02 1.28
C VAL A 48 -6.55 -8.10 0.27
N GLN A 49 -6.87 -6.83 0.37
CA GLN A 49 -6.19 -5.73 -0.29
C GLN A 49 -5.62 -4.83 0.80
N LEU A 50 -4.41 -5.13 1.28
CA LEU A 50 -3.82 -4.43 2.42
C LEU A 50 -3.13 -3.15 1.95
N SER A 51 -3.77 -1.99 2.16
CA SER A 51 -3.36 -0.71 1.57
C SER A 51 -3.38 0.43 2.60
N PRO A 52 -2.57 1.49 2.40
CA PRO A 52 -2.77 2.76 3.09
C PRO A 52 -4.12 3.40 2.75
N ASP A 53 -4.73 4.02 3.76
CA ASP A 53 -5.83 4.98 3.62
C ASP A 53 -5.27 6.39 3.85
N THR A 54 -5.45 7.31 2.90
CA THR A 54 -5.13 8.73 3.09
C THR A 54 -6.30 9.52 3.66
N ASP A 55 -7.53 9.02 3.53
CA ASP A 55 -8.70 9.51 4.26
C ASP A 55 -9.77 8.43 4.43
N THR A 56 -10.68 8.64 5.38
CA THR A 56 -11.81 7.77 5.71
C THR A 56 -13.08 8.61 5.80
N VAL A 57 -13.47 9.20 4.67
CA VAL A 57 -14.64 10.09 4.61
C VAL A 57 -15.91 9.24 4.65
N PRO A 58 -16.77 9.39 5.68
CA PRO A 58 -18.01 8.62 5.76
C PRO A 58 -18.98 9.04 4.65
N HIS A 59 -19.71 8.08 4.10
CA HIS A 59 -20.71 8.34 3.08
C HIS A 59 -21.76 9.38 3.49
N ASN A 60 -22.22 9.31 4.75
CA ASN A 60 -23.13 10.28 5.34
C ASN A 60 -22.66 10.71 6.73
N VAL A 61 -22.85 11.99 7.03
CA VAL A 61 -22.82 12.55 8.39
C VAL A 61 -24.18 13.17 8.63
N ASP A 62 -24.84 12.80 9.72
CA ASP A 62 -26.19 13.29 10.06
C ASP A 62 -27.20 13.20 8.90
N ARG A 63 -27.12 12.09 8.15
CA ARG A 63 -27.95 11.79 6.95
C ARG A 63 -27.68 12.68 5.73
N VAL A 64 -26.62 13.48 5.74
CA VAL A 64 -26.17 14.31 4.61
C VAL A 64 -25.00 13.65 3.91
N TYR A 65 -25.11 13.48 2.59
CA TYR A 65 -24.05 12.90 1.76
C TYR A 65 -22.79 13.77 1.78
N GLN A 66 -21.63 13.14 1.94
CA GLN A 66 -20.33 13.81 1.87
C GLN A 66 -19.75 13.68 0.46
N ALA A 67 -19.69 14.78 -0.28
CA ALA A 67 -19.23 14.78 -1.67
C ALA A 67 -17.79 14.24 -1.82
N ASP A 68 -16.94 14.52 -0.83
CA ASP A 68 -15.56 14.07 -0.82
C ASP A 68 -15.40 12.55 -0.64
N ALA A 69 -16.44 11.82 -0.21
CA ALA A 69 -16.40 10.36 -0.15
C ALA A 69 -16.10 9.74 -1.53
N TYR A 70 -16.59 10.35 -2.61
CA TYR A 70 -16.29 9.94 -3.97
C TYR A 70 -14.79 10.04 -4.31
N ARG A 71 -14.07 11.00 -3.70
CA ARG A 71 -12.62 11.12 -3.91
C ARG A 71 -11.88 9.92 -3.30
N TYR A 72 -12.43 9.27 -2.27
CA TYR A 72 -11.75 8.21 -1.51
C TYR A 72 -12.30 6.81 -1.78
N CYS A 73 -12.75 6.54 -3.01
CA CYS A 73 -13.35 5.25 -3.37
C CYS A 73 -12.47 4.03 -3.06
N ALA A 74 -11.15 4.20 -3.15
CA ALA A 74 -10.16 3.16 -2.87
C ALA A 74 -9.27 3.47 -1.65
N GLY A 75 -9.70 4.40 -0.78
CA GLY A 75 -9.00 4.77 0.46
C GLY A 75 -7.78 5.69 0.28
N TYR A 76 -7.10 5.64 -0.87
CA TYR A 76 -5.84 6.37 -1.11
C TYR A 76 -5.96 7.42 -2.23
N GLN A 77 -5.36 8.59 -2.00
CA GLN A 77 -5.13 9.62 -3.00
C GLN A 77 -3.67 10.06 -3.01
N TYR A 78 -3.01 9.93 -4.16
CA TYR A 78 -1.58 10.24 -4.31
C TYR A 78 -1.22 11.70 -3.92
N GLU A 79 -2.14 12.65 -4.10
CA GLU A 79 -1.85 14.06 -3.76
C GLU A 79 -1.93 14.36 -2.27
N ASP A 80 -2.50 13.46 -1.47
CA ASP A 80 -2.60 13.63 -0.02
C ASP A 80 -1.25 13.41 0.66
N LYS A 81 -1.04 14.12 1.76
CA LYS A 81 0.25 14.16 2.47
C LYS A 81 0.23 13.44 3.81
N THR A 82 -0.88 12.78 4.12
CA THR A 82 -1.15 12.15 5.41
C THR A 82 -1.79 10.78 5.22
N ILE A 83 -1.44 9.84 6.07
CA ILE A 83 -2.04 8.50 6.15
C ILE A 83 -2.83 8.38 7.46
N VAL A 84 -4.03 7.81 7.36
CA VAL A 84 -4.89 7.42 8.50
C VAL A 84 -4.41 6.12 9.11
N GLY A 85 -4.09 5.15 8.27
CA GLY A 85 -3.62 3.85 8.68
C GLY A 85 -3.63 2.89 7.50
N PHE A 86 -3.64 1.61 7.81
CA PHE A 86 -3.62 0.54 6.82
C PHE A 86 -4.79 -0.42 7.06
N SER A 87 -5.75 -0.44 6.15
CA SER A 87 -6.91 -1.32 6.22
C SER A 87 -6.78 -2.52 5.27
N HIS A 88 -7.61 -3.54 5.46
CA HIS A 88 -7.41 -4.86 4.86
C HIS A 88 -8.27 -5.13 3.62
N THR A 89 -9.24 -4.25 3.32
CA THR A 89 -10.23 -4.44 2.26
C THR A 89 -10.40 -3.15 1.47
N HIS A 90 -10.34 -3.23 0.14
CA HIS A 90 -10.43 -2.09 -0.78
C HIS A 90 -11.07 -2.48 -2.10
N LEU A 91 -11.85 -1.58 -2.68
CA LEU A 91 -12.34 -1.72 -4.05
C LEU A 91 -11.40 -0.99 -5.02
N SER A 92 -11.18 -1.57 -6.20
CA SER A 92 -10.29 -0.99 -7.22
C SER A 92 -11.11 -0.52 -8.43
N GLY A 93 -11.01 0.77 -8.74
CA GLY A 93 -11.62 1.41 -9.92
C GLY A 93 -13.12 1.66 -9.79
N THR A 94 -13.67 1.72 -8.56
CA THR A 94 -15.10 1.97 -8.35
C THR A 94 -15.46 3.45 -8.47
N GLY A 95 -16.75 3.72 -8.73
CA GLY A 95 -17.33 5.05 -8.69
C GLY A 95 -18.00 5.39 -7.35
N HIS A 96 -17.73 4.61 -6.30
CA HIS A 96 -18.20 4.90 -4.95
C HIS A 96 -17.32 4.20 -3.90
N SER A 97 -17.23 4.80 -2.71
CA SER A 97 -16.45 4.30 -1.58
C SER A 97 -17.25 3.31 -0.73
N ASP A 98 -16.61 2.19 -0.40
CA ASP A 98 -17.00 1.22 0.62
C ASP A 98 -15.73 0.44 1.03
N LEU A 99 -15.84 -0.49 1.97
CA LEU A 99 -14.71 -1.21 2.60
C LEU A 99 -13.81 -0.26 3.41
N GLY A 100 -12.49 -0.46 3.42
CA GLY A 100 -11.58 0.20 4.36
C GLY A 100 -11.62 -0.45 5.75
N ASP A 101 -11.91 -1.75 5.81
CA ASP A 101 -12.16 -2.45 7.08
C ASP A 101 -10.87 -2.86 7.79
N ILE A 102 -10.93 -2.92 9.13
CA ILE A 102 -9.82 -3.35 10.00
C ILE A 102 -8.60 -2.44 9.80
N LEU A 103 -8.75 -1.16 10.14
CA LEU A 103 -7.67 -0.18 10.05
C LEU A 103 -6.68 -0.35 11.22
N ILE A 104 -5.40 -0.49 10.88
CA ILE A 104 -4.30 -0.56 11.85
C ILE A 104 -3.37 0.64 11.62
N MET A 105 -3.08 1.37 12.70
CA MET A 105 -2.12 2.49 12.70
C MET A 105 -1.07 2.28 13.79
N PRO A 106 0.21 2.07 13.45
CA PRO A 106 1.28 2.03 14.45
C PRO A 106 1.64 3.45 14.89
N VAL A 107 1.72 3.66 16.21
CA VAL A 107 2.00 4.98 16.79
C VAL A 107 3.10 4.88 17.85
N THR A 108 3.81 6.00 18.04
CA THR A 108 4.72 6.26 19.18
C THR A 108 4.19 7.46 19.96
N GLY A 109 4.64 7.64 21.21
CA GLY A 109 4.16 8.70 22.09
C GLY A 109 2.70 8.53 22.53
N ASP A 110 2.03 9.65 22.78
CA ASP A 110 0.65 9.68 23.29
C ASP A 110 -0.37 9.18 22.27
N VAL A 111 -1.16 8.19 22.69
CA VAL A 111 -2.19 7.59 21.83
C VAL A 111 -3.41 8.51 21.72
N LYS A 112 -3.71 8.91 20.49
CA LYS A 112 -4.97 9.58 20.12
C LYS A 112 -5.93 8.55 19.54
N PHE A 113 -7.22 8.69 19.82
CA PHE A 113 -8.25 7.71 19.43
C PHE A 113 -9.06 8.10 18.20
N ASN A 114 -8.91 9.34 17.73
CA ASN A 114 -9.53 9.82 16.50
C ASN A 114 -8.46 10.10 15.45
N PRO A 115 -8.78 10.00 14.15
CA PRO A 115 -7.80 10.21 13.09
C PRO A 115 -7.35 11.67 12.96
N GLY A 116 -8.19 12.62 13.40
CA GLY A 116 -7.96 14.05 13.14
C GLY A 116 -8.20 14.38 11.66
N THR A 117 -7.74 15.55 11.23
CA THR A 117 -7.87 16.02 9.84
C THR A 117 -6.50 16.34 9.23
N ALA A 118 -6.41 16.34 7.90
CA ALA A 118 -5.18 16.70 7.20
C ALA A 118 -4.68 18.12 7.55
N ASP A 119 -5.60 19.04 7.87
CA ASP A 119 -5.28 20.42 8.25
C ASP A 119 -5.04 20.62 9.76
N ASN A 120 -5.34 19.61 10.59
CA ASN A 120 -5.15 19.67 12.04
C ASN A 120 -4.66 18.32 12.58
N LEU A 121 -3.41 18.00 12.28
CA LEU A 121 -2.74 16.76 12.69
C LEU A 121 -2.71 16.57 14.21
N GLU A 122 -2.63 17.66 14.98
CA GLU A 122 -2.59 17.57 16.43
C GLU A 122 -3.91 17.04 17.03
N SER A 123 -5.01 17.05 16.28
CA SER A 123 -6.29 16.52 16.72
C SER A 123 -6.42 14.99 16.65
N GLY A 124 -5.46 14.27 16.05
CA GLY A 124 -5.60 12.83 15.88
C GLY A 124 -4.33 12.05 15.55
N TYR A 125 -4.51 10.76 15.23
CA TYR A 125 -3.42 9.80 15.03
C TYR A 125 -2.87 9.74 13.60
N ARG A 126 -3.41 10.52 12.64
CA ARG A 126 -2.86 10.55 11.27
C ARG A 126 -1.39 10.95 11.29
N SER A 127 -0.61 10.36 10.38
CA SER A 127 0.80 10.70 10.20
C SER A 127 1.04 11.31 8.83
N ARG A 128 1.91 12.31 8.78
CA ARG A 128 2.58 12.72 7.54
C ARG A 128 3.38 11.56 6.94
N PHE A 129 3.53 11.59 5.61
CA PHE A 129 4.40 10.71 4.86
C PHE A 129 4.94 11.41 3.60
N SER A 130 5.92 10.79 2.94
CA SER A 130 6.46 11.25 1.66
C SER A 130 6.62 10.11 0.67
N HIS A 131 6.27 10.35 -0.60
CA HIS A 131 6.52 9.40 -1.70
C HIS A 131 8.01 9.06 -1.89
N ASN A 132 8.94 9.89 -1.39
CA ASN A 132 10.37 9.57 -1.39
C ASN A 132 10.72 8.35 -0.51
N THR A 133 9.85 8.05 0.45
CA THR A 133 9.98 6.91 1.37
C THR A 133 8.90 5.86 1.14
N GLU A 134 8.12 6.01 0.08
CA GLU A 134 7.01 5.13 -0.26
C GLU A 134 7.39 4.21 -1.41
N ILE A 135 7.16 2.92 -1.22
CA ILE A 135 7.48 1.89 -2.20
C ILE A 135 6.22 1.03 -2.40
N SER A 136 5.79 0.91 -3.64
CA SER A 136 4.70 0.01 -4.03
C SER A 136 5.12 -0.86 -5.22
N ARG A 137 4.86 -2.17 -5.10
CA ARG A 137 5.13 -3.18 -6.14
C ARG A 137 4.18 -4.37 -5.94
N PRO A 138 3.99 -5.27 -6.91
CA PRO A 138 3.09 -6.41 -6.76
C PRO A 138 3.29 -7.18 -5.46
N GLY A 139 2.23 -7.28 -4.65
CA GLY A 139 2.23 -7.99 -3.36
C GLY A 139 2.95 -7.29 -2.21
N TYR A 140 3.38 -6.02 -2.36
CA TYR A 140 4.16 -5.32 -1.34
C TYR A 140 3.93 -3.81 -1.33
N TYR A 141 3.76 -3.25 -0.13
CA TYR A 141 3.74 -1.82 0.12
C TYR A 141 4.63 -1.46 1.31
N GLU A 142 5.31 -0.33 1.25
CA GLU A 142 6.11 0.22 2.35
C GLU A 142 6.03 1.75 2.37
N VAL A 143 6.01 2.33 3.57
CA VAL A 143 6.09 3.77 3.77
C VAL A 143 6.69 4.11 5.14
N CYS A 144 7.34 5.27 5.25
CA CYS A 144 7.68 5.86 6.55
C CYS A 144 6.55 6.78 7.01
N LEU A 145 6.08 6.55 8.25
CA LEU A 145 5.17 7.45 8.95
C LEU A 145 6.01 8.48 9.70
N ASP A 146 6.13 9.68 9.13
CA ASP A 146 7.10 10.69 9.55
C ASP A 146 6.87 11.17 10.99
N ASP A 147 5.61 11.27 11.42
CA ASP A 147 5.26 11.78 12.75
C ASP A 147 5.63 10.78 13.86
N TYR A 148 5.56 9.49 13.55
CA TYR A 148 5.92 8.43 14.49
C TYR A 148 7.32 7.88 14.30
N ARG A 149 7.96 8.23 13.17
CA ARG A 149 9.23 7.65 12.70
C ARG A 149 9.17 6.12 12.61
N VAL A 150 8.00 5.61 12.22
CA VAL A 150 7.75 4.16 12.09
C VAL A 150 7.75 3.79 10.61
N LYS A 151 8.57 2.81 10.25
CA LYS A 151 8.52 2.22 8.91
C LYS A 151 7.48 1.10 8.90
N ALA A 152 6.44 1.26 8.09
CA ALA A 152 5.42 0.25 7.85
C ALA A 152 5.72 -0.54 6.58
N GLN A 153 5.66 -1.86 6.66
CA GLN A 153 5.90 -2.76 5.54
C GLN A 153 4.78 -3.82 5.51
N LEU A 154 4.11 -3.93 4.37
CA LEU A 154 2.88 -4.69 4.22
C LEU A 154 3.02 -5.71 3.09
N THR A 155 2.50 -6.92 3.31
CA THR A 155 2.30 -7.92 2.26
C THR A 155 1.00 -8.69 2.53
N ALA A 156 0.50 -9.42 1.55
CA ALA A 156 -0.76 -10.15 1.68
C ALA A 156 -0.70 -11.51 0.99
N THR A 157 -1.48 -12.46 1.51
CA THR A 157 -1.90 -13.69 0.83
C THR A 157 -3.32 -13.51 0.30
N GLU A 158 -3.96 -14.59 -0.18
CA GLU A 158 -5.35 -14.53 -0.63
C GLU A 158 -6.33 -14.02 0.43
N ARG A 159 -6.08 -14.27 1.73
CA ARG A 159 -7.03 -13.97 2.82
C ARG A 159 -6.36 -13.45 4.09
N THR A 160 -5.09 -13.07 4.04
CA THR A 160 -4.35 -12.64 5.23
C THR A 160 -3.44 -11.47 4.88
N GLY A 161 -3.52 -10.40 5.66
CA GLY A 161 -2.56 -9.29 5.65
C GLY A 161 -1.45 -9.55 6.65
N VAL A 162 -0.21 -9.18 6.30
CA VAL A 162 0.96 -9.29 7.17
C VAL A 162 1.61 -7.92 7.27
N HIS A 163 1.82 -7.47 8.50
CA HIS A 163 2.41 -6.18 8.83
C HIS A 163 3.77 -6.40 9.50
N ARG A 164 4.76 -5.60 9.11
CA ARG A 164 6.02 -5.43 9.83
C ARG A 164 6.24 -3.95 10.08
N TYR A 165 6.36 -3.60 11.36
CA TYR A 165 6.65 -2.24 11.79
C TYR A 165 8.05 -2.16 12.38
N THR A 166 8.85 -1.21 11.91
CA THR A 166 10.15 -0.87 12.52
C THR A 166 9.99 0.43 13.27
N PHE A 167 10.03 0.36 14.60
CA PHE A 167 9.93 1.51 15.50
C PHE A 167 11.31 2.16 15.70
N PRO A 168 11.37 3.46 16.03
CA PRO A 168 12.62 4.11 16.43
C PRO A 168 13.12 3.53 17.77
N SER A 169 14.33 3.88 18.22
CA SER A 169 14.82 3.44 19.54
C SER A 169 13.93 3.96 20.69
N ASP A 170 13.91 3.26 21.82
CA ASP A 170 13.03 3.56 22.97
C ASP A 170 13.13 5.03 23.46
N GLU A 171 14.31 5.65 23.37
CA GLU A 171 14.52 7.06 23.73
C GLU A 171 13.76 8.02 22.81
N MET A 172 13.54 7.62 21.55
CA MET A 172 12.84 8.38 20.51
C MET A 172 11.35 8.02 20.41
N GLN A 173 10.84 7.09 21.22
CA GLN A 173 9.43 6.68 21.21
C GLN A 173 8.54 7.42 22.22
N ARG A 174 9.15 8.19 23.13
CA ARG A 174 8.44 8.93 24.20
C ARG A 174 7.91 10.27 23.70
#